data_AF-A0A8R7TCN1-F1
#
_entry.id   AF-A0A8R7TCN1-F1
#
_cell.length_a   1.000
_cell.length_b   1.000
_cell.length_c   1.000
_cell.angle_alpha   90.00
_cell.angle_beta   90.00
_cell.angle_gamma   90.00
#
_symmetry.space_group_name_H-M   'P 1'
#
loop_
_entity.id
_entity.type
_entity.pdbx_description
1 polymer ?
#
loop_
_entity_poly.entity_id
_entity_poly.type
_entity_poly.pdbx_seq_one_letter_code
_entity_poly.pdbx_strand_id
1 'polypeptide(L)'
;MSVLMLFNYADSLMYAEIRESTGMCDTELMGCLQSLVSVDGSAGILSLKRCDETGFSENDILSINEKFNGGPDLSLKHDFENGKLSGAVDEAASHNIDTAIGRL
;
A
#
# COMPACT_ATOMS: atom_id res chain seq x y z
N MET A 1 9.73 0.40 -4.20
CA MET A 1 9.77 1.65 -5.01
C MET A 1 8.60 2.52 -4.56
N SER A 2 8.73 3.84 -4.43
CA SER A 2 7.57 4.70 -4.10
C SER A 2 6.67 4.87 -5.34
N VAL A 3 5.34 4.78 -5.20
CA VAL A 3 4.36 4.93 -6.29
C VAL A 3 4.59 6.21 -7.09
N LEU A 4 4.83 7.33 -6.41
CA LEU A 4 5.02 8.63 -7.07
C LEU A 4 6.29 8.71 -7.92
N MET A 5 7.33 7.93 -7.59
CA MET A 5 8.57 7.91 -8.38
C MET A 5 8.39 7.29 -9.77
N LEU A 6 7.36 6.46 -9.96
CA LEU A 6 7.07 5.84 -11.24
C LEU A 6 6.63 6.89 -12.28
N PHE A 7 5.94 7.94 -11.84
CA PHE A 7 5.46 9.03 -12.69
C PHE A 7 6.57 10.00 -13.15
N ASN A 8 7.81 9.83 -12.67
CA ASN A 8 8.96 10.53 -13.27
C ASN A 8 9.37 9.96 -14.63
N TYR A 9 8.91 8.74 -14.96
CA TYR A 9 9.29 8.02 -16.16
C TYR A 9 8.10 7.75 -17.10
N ALA A 10 6.87 8.01 -16.65
CA ALA A 10 5.65 7.83 -17.42
C ALA A 10 4.60 8.85 -17.00
N ASP A 11 3.92 9.48 -17.97
CA ASP A 11 2.87 10.46 -17.72
C ASP A 11 1.60 9.83 -17.10
N SER A 12 1.37 8.56 -17.43
CA SER A 12 0.23 7.77 -16.95
C SER A 12 0.60 6.30 -16.81
N LEU A 13 0.01 5.63 -15.82
CA LEU A 13 0.26 4.22 -15.54
C LEU A 13 -1.06 3.52 -15.22
N MET A 14 -1.20 2.28 -15.65
CA MET A 14 -2.29 1.41 -15.25
C MET A 14 -2.07 0.87 -13.83
N TYR A 15 -3.15 0.58 -13.10
CA TYR A 15 -3.08 -0.05 -11.78
C TYR A 15 -2.19 -1.31 -11.80
N ALA A 16 -2.34 -2.16 -12.83
CA ALA A 16 -1.53 -3.36 -13.01
C ALA A 16 -0.02 -3.06 -13.08
N GLU A 17 0.37 -2.02 -13.81
CA GLU A 17 1.78 -1.61 -13.99
C GLU A 17 2.37 -1.05 -12.71
N ILE A 18 1.57 -0.29 -11.94
CA ILE A 18 1.98 0.21 -10.62
C ILE A 18 2.17 -0.96 -9.65
N ARG A 19 1.25 -1.93 -9.64
CA ARG A 19 1.35 -3.12 -8.79
C ARG A 19 2.59 -3.93 -9.11
N GLU A 20 2.84 -4.22 -10.39
CA GLU A 20 4.01 -4.96 -10.83
C GLU A 20 5.32 -4.23 -10.48
N SER A 21 5.37 -2.91 -10.69
CA SER A 21 6.57 -2.11 -10.42
C SER A 21 6.86 -1.92 -8.94
N THR A 22 5.83 -1.91 -8.09
CA THR A 22 5.99 -1.69 -6.64
C THR A 22 6.10 -2.99 -5.85
N GLY A 23 5.53 -4.09 -6.35
CA GLY A 23 5.42 -5.36 -5.64
C GLY A 23 4.44 -5.34 -4.47
N MET A 24 3.59 -4.32 -4.36
CA MET A 24 2.58 -4.21 -3.31
C MET A 24 1.43 -5.18 -3.55
N CYS A 25 0.82 -5.68 -2.46
CA CYS A 25 -0.43 -6.43 -2.59
C CYS A 25 -1.61 -5.48 -2.86
N ASP A 26 -2.70 -6.02 -3.42
CA ASP A 26 -3.83 -5.20 -3.86
C ASP A 26 -4.40 -4.31 -2.75
N THR A 27 -4.56 -4.83 -1.53
CA THR A 27 -5.12 -4.08 -0.39
C THR A 27 -4.24 -2.89 -0.01
N GLU A 28 -2.93 -3.08 0.07
CA GLU A 28 -1.97 -2.01 0.39
C GLU A 28 -1.93 -0.96 -0.71
N LEU A 29 -1.92 -1.40 -1.98
CA LEU A 29 -1.88 -0.51 -3.12
C LEU A 29 -3.17 0.30 -3.24
N MET A 30 -4.33 -0.32 -3.03
CA MET A 30 -5.62 0.38 -3.03
C MET A 30 -5.68 1.46 -1.95
N GLY A 31 -5.25 1.16 -0.72
CA GLY A 31 -5.19 2.15 0.35
C GLY A 31 -4.23 3.30 0.03
N CYS A 32 -3.06 2.97 -0.52
CA CYS A 32 -2.08 3.96 -0.97
C CYS A 32 -2.66 4.87 -2.06
N LEU A 33 -3.22 4.31 -3.13
CA LEU A 33 -3.77 5.09 -4.24
C LEU A 33 -5.02 5.87 -3.85
N GLN A 34 -5.87 5.36 -2.95
CA GLN A 34 -7.01 6.11 -2.42
C GLN A 34 -6.56 7.42 -1.76
N SER A 35 -5.49 7.38 -0.96
CA SER A 35 -4.93 8.57 -0.32
C SER A 35 -4.35 9.59 -1.31
N LEU A 36 -3.96 9.14 -2.51
CA LEU A 36 -3.35 9.97 -3.55
C LEU A 36 -4.37 10.54 -4.55
N VAL A 37 -5.48 9.84 -4.79
CA VAL A 37 -6.53 10.22 -5.75
C VAL A 37 -7.62 11.08 -5.11
N SER A 38 -7.99 10.82 -3.86
CA SER A 38 -9.05 11.53 -3.15
C SER A 38 -8.54 12.15 -1.87
N VAL A 39 -8.64 13.48 -1.78
CA VAL A 39 -8.48 14.21 -0.53
C VAL A 39 -9.82 14.91 -0.29
N ASP A 40 -10.44 14.70 0.87
CA ASP A 40 -11.75 15.25 1.22
C ASP A 40 -11.80 16.77 0.88
N GLY A 41 -12.63 17.14 -0.11
CA GLY A 41 -12.80 18.53 -0.54
C GLY A 41 -11.64 19.17 -1.32
N SER A 42 -10.58 18.44 -1.71
CA SER A 42 -9.46 18.99 -2.49
C SER A 42 -8.95 18.04 -3.59
N ALA A 43 -8.28 18.62 -4.58
CA ALA A 43 -7.65 17.85 -5.66
C ALA A 43 -6.56 16.94 -5.07
N GLY A 44 -6.63 15.63 -5.33
CA GLY A 44 -5.54 14.69 -5.03
C GLY A 44 -4.34 14.89 -5.94
N ILE A 45 -3.19 14.32 -5.56
CA ILE A 45 -1.93 14.35 -6.33
C ILE A 45 -2.09 13.57 -7.64
N LEU A 46 -2.85 12.48 -7.61
CA LEU A 46 -3.15 11.66 -8.78
C LEU A 46 -4.56 11.94 -9.30
N SER A 47 -4.71 11.91 -10.63
CA SER A 47 -6.00 11.85 -11.31
C SER A 47 -6.27 10.41 -11.71
N LEU A 48 -7.47 9.92 -11.41
CA LEU A 48 -7.93 8.60 -11.80
C LEU A 48 -8.93 8.75 -12.95
N LYS A 49 -8.59 8.20 -14.12
CA LYS A 49 -9.51 8.12 -15.25
C LYS A 49 -10.22 6.75 -15.19
N ARG A 50 -11.43 6.76 -14.63
CA ARG A 50 -12.21 5.54 -14.39
C ARG A 50 -13.31 5.32 -15.42
N CYS A 51 -13.74 4.06 -15.57
CA CYS A 51 -14.95 3.70 -16.33
C CYS A 51 -16.21 3.47 -15.45
N ASP A 52 -16.07 3.28 -14.12
CA ASP A 52 -17.15 2.75 -13.27
C ASP A 52 -16.94 3.01 -11.76
N GLU A 53 -17.98 3.02 -10.93
CA GLU A 53 -17.94 3.85 -9.69
C GLU A 53 -17.34 3.20 -8.43
N THR A 54 -16.94 1.93 -8.43
CA THR A 54 -16.51 1.22 -7.21
C THR A 54 -15.15 0.55 -7.33
N GLY A 55 -14.16 1.03 -6.57
CA GLY A 55 -12.84 0.40 -6.44
C GLY A 55 -11.79 0.85 -7.44
N PHE A 56 -10.67 0.12 -7.47
CA PHE A 56 -9.65 0.19 -8.52
C PHE A 56 -9.73 -1.10 -9.36
N SER A 57 -9.65 -0.94 -10.68
CA SER A 57 -9.56 -2.02 -11.67
C SER A 57 -8.16 -2.09 -12.24
N GLU A 58 -7.73 -3.26 -12.71
CA GLU A 58 -6.42 -3.47 -13.34
C GLU A 58 -6.16 -2.53 -14.53
N ASN A 59 -7.23 -2.16 -15.24
CA ASN A 59 -7.20 -1.28 -16.40
C ASN A 59 -7.38 0.21 -16.05
N ASP A 60 -7.53 0.54 -14.77
CA ASP A 60 -7.66 1.93 -14.36
C ASP A 60 -6.34 2.67 -14.60
N ILE A 61 -6.45 3.83 -15.24
CA ILE A 61 -5.30 4.67 -15.58
C ILE A 61 -5.20 5.81 -14.58
N LEU A 62 -4.02 5.93 -13.99
CA LEU A 62 -3.65 7.01 -13.09
C LEU A 62 -2.64 7.92 -13.79
N SER A 63 -2.71 9.22 -13.51
CA SER A 63 -1.75 10.23 -13.96
C SER A 63 -1.51 11.27 -12.89
N ILE A 64 -0.46 12.08 -13.01
CA ILE A 64 -0.30 13.26 -12.15
C ILE A 64 -1.46 14.24 -12.41
N ASN A 65 -2.08 14.74 -11.35
CA ASN A 65 -3.14 15.73 -11.44
C ASN A 65 -2.53 17.13 -11.60
N GLU A 66 -2.60 17.68 -12.80
CA GLU A 66 -2.10 19.03 -13.09
C GLU A 66 -2.81 20.15 -12.30
N LYS A 67 -4.01 19.87 -11.75
CA LYS A 67 -4.76 20.82 -10.91
C LYS A 67 -4.31 20.80 -9.45
N PHE A 68 -3.44 19.86 -9.07
CA PHE A 68 -2.88 19.81 -7.73
C PHE A 68 -1.92 20.99 -7.53
N ASN A 69 -2.23 21.87 -6.57
CA ASN A 69 -1.47 23.10 -6.32
C ASN A 69 -0.63 23.06 -5.03
N GLY A 70 -0.38 21.88 -4.47
CA GLY A 70 0.50 21.74 -3.30
C GLY A 70 -0.11 22.28 -2.01
N GLY A 71 -1.38 21.95 -1.74
CA GLY A 71 -2.11 22.40 -0.55
C GLY A 71 -1.29 22.33 0.76
N PRO A 72 -1.56 23.22 1.73
CA PRO A 72 -0.62 23.57 2.80
C PRO A 72 -0.26 22.47 3.81
N ASP A 73 -0.85 21.27 3.73
CA ASP A 73 -0.57 20.18 4.65
C ASP A 73 -0.70 18.82 3.93
N LEU A 74 0.42 18.32 3.39
CA LEU A 74 0.53 17.00 2.77
C LEU A 74 0.89 15.94 3.81
N SER A 75 0.09 15.84 4.87
CA SER A 75 0.17 14.70 5.78
C SER A 75 -0.46 13.48 5.09
N LEU A 76 0.36 12.71 4.35
CA LEU A 76 -0.05 11.40 3.83
C LEU A 76 -0.45 10.53 5.04
N LYS A 77 -1.75 10.23 5.16
CA LYS A 77 -2.28 9.40 6.24
C LYS A 77 -1.69 7.99 6.10
N HIS A 78 -0.75 7.67 6.97
CA HIS A 78 -0.25 6.31 7.15
C HIS A 78 -1.25 5.53 8.03
N ASP A 79 -2.40 5.16 7.46
CA ASP A 79 -3.31 4.20 8.09
C ASP A 79 -2.81 2.77 7.79
N PHE A 80 -1.61 2.43 8.26
CA PHE A 80 -1.24 1.02 8.41
C PHE A 80 -2.01 0.49 9.61
N GLU A 81 -3.11 -0.23 9.38
CA GLU A 81 -3.58 -1.15 10.40
C GLU A 81 -2.41 -2.08 10.75
N ASN A 82 -2.02 -2.12 12.02
CA ASN A 82 -1.07 -3.08 12.59
C ASN A 82 -1.68 -4.49 12.59
N GLY A 83 -2.06 -4.99 11.40
CA GLY A 83 -2.56 -6.33 11.18
C GLY A 83 -1.43 -7.33 11.15
N LYS A 84 -1.12 -7.89 12.33
CA LYS A 84 -0.34 -9.13 12.54
C LYS A 84 1.13 -9.10 12.14
N LEU A 85 1.98 -8.59 13.05
CA LEU A 85 3.19 -9.32 13.45
C LEU A 85 2.79 -10.44 14.42
N SER A 86 2.05 -11.43 13.94
CA SER A 86 1.68 -12.62 14.72
C SER A 86 1.74 -13.82 13.79
N GLY A 87 2.88 -14.51 13.83
CA GLY A 87 3.07 -15.78 13.12
C GLY A 87 4.36 -15.86 12.31
N ALA A 88 5.52 -15.82 12.97
CA ALA A 88 6.75 -16.48 12.49
C ALA A 88 7.92 -16.40 13.51
N VAL A 89 7.70 -16.70 14.79
CA VAL A 89 8.80 -17.17 15.68
C VAL A 89 8.24 -18.13 16.74
N ASP A 90 7.49 -19.15 16.30
CA ASP A 90 7.14 -20.30 17.17
C ASP A 90 7.56 -21.59 16.46
N GLU A 91 8.85 -21.70 16.11
CA GLU A 91 9.41 -22.98 15.69
C GLU A 91 10.94 -23.04 15.92
N ALA A 92 11.38 -22.88 17.17
CA ALA A 92 12.77 -23.17 17.57
C ALA A 92 12.96 -23.51 19.06
N ALA A 93 11.93 -24.04 19.75
CA ALA A 93 12.06 -24.50 21.15
C ALA A 93 11.59 -25.94 21.36
N SER A 94 11.56 -26.76 20.29
CA SER A 94 11.51 -28.21 20.41
C SER A 94 12.94 -28.73 20.51
N HIS A 95 13.51 -28.73 21.72
CA HIS A 95 14.41 -29.76 22.25
C HIS A 95 15.10 -29.26 23.54
N ASN A 96 15.02 -30.09 24.58
CA ASN A 96 15.70 -30.00 25.89
C ASN A 96 14.98 -29.03 26.85
N ILE A 97 14.39 -29.44 27.96
CA ILE A 97 14.92 -30.32 29.02
C ILE A 97 13.71 -30.93 29.73
N ASP A 98 13.50 -32.23 29.55
CA ASP A 98 12.61 -33.02 30.41
C ASP A 98 13.37 -34.27 30.83
N THR A 99 14.32 -34.11 31.75
CA THR A 99 14.93 -35.20 32.54
C THR A 99 15.67 -34.58 33.72
N ALA A 100 15.03 -34.56 34.89
CA ALA A 100 15.61 -34.94 36.18
C ALA A 100 14.80 -34.35 37.35
N ILE A 101 13.58 -34.84 37.56
CA ILE A 101 13.02 -34.95 38.91
C ILE A 101 12.71 -36.43 39.14
N GLY A 102 13.36 -37.01 40.16
CA GLY A 102 12.84 -38.19 40.85
C GLY A 102 13.54 -39.52 40.58
N ARG A 103 14.77 -39.69 41.09
CA ARG A 103 15.19 -40.96 41.69
C ARG A 103 15.97 -40.67 42.97
N LEU A 104 15.28 -40.94 44.09
CA LEU A 104 15.78 -41.36 45.42
C LEU A 104 16.92 -40.55 46.05
#